data_AF-A0A1T4N4J9-F1
#
_entry.id   AF-A0A1T4N4J9-F1
#
_cell.length_a   1.000
_cell.length_b   1.000
_cell.length_c   1.000
_cell.angle_alpha   90.00
_cell.angle_beta   90.00
_cell.angle_gamma   90.00
#
_symmetry.space_group_name_H-M   'P 1'
#
loop_
_entity.id
_entity.type
_entity.pdbx_description
1 polymer ?
#
loop_
_entity_poly.entity_id
_entity_poly.type
_entity_poly.pdbx_seq_one_letter_code
_entity_poly.pdbx_strand_id
1 'polypeptide(L)'
;MSKHQVKLSGRELIEIFGVIEVINFSEVEISLATELGSLYIKGEDLNIKRLNLDDGELIIEGYVIRLDYSEQATAGGFLGNLFK
;
A
#
# COMPACT_ATOMS: atom_id res chain seq x y z
N MET A 1 -5.19 -0.13 18.53
CA MET A 1 -4.21 -0.98 17.81
C MET A 1 -4.69 -1.04 16.38
N SER A 2 -3.97 -0.45 15.42
CA SER A 2 -4.34 -0.54 14.00
C SER A 2 -4.29 -2.01 13.57
N LYS A 3 -5.29 -2.45 12.79
CA LYS A 3 -5.34 -3.81 12.23
C LYS A 3 -4.48 -3.93 10.97
N HIS A 4 -3.82 -2.85 10.59
CA HIS A 4 -3.01 -2.77 9.39
C HIS A 4 -1.88 -3.79 9.41
N GLN A 5 -1.84 -4.63 8.38
CA GLN A 5 -0.81 -5.63 8.18
C GLN A 5 -0.56 -5.81 6.69
N VAL A 6 0.71 -5.93 6.31
CA VAL A 6 1.10 -6.37 4.97
C VAL A 6 1.96 -7.61 5.10
N LYS A 7 1.57 -8.67 4.39
CA LYS A 7 2.32 -9.91 4.27
C LYS A 7 2.71 -10.12 2.81
N LEU A 8 4.02 -10.21 2.58
CA LEU A 8 4.61 -10.47 1.27
C LEU A 8 5.22 -11.87 1.24
N SER A 9 4.73 -12.73 0.36
CA SER A 9 5.23 -14.10 0.18
C SER A 9 5.84 -14.26 -1.21
N GLY A 10 7.12 -14.68 -1.27
CA GLY A 10 7.80 -14.96 -2.53
C GLY A 10 7.99 -13.77 -3.48
N ARG A 11 7.66 -12.53 -3.06
CA ARG A 11 7.50 -11.37 -3.95
C ARG A 11 6.43 -11.57 -5.04
N GLU A 12 5.49 -12.49 -4.82
CA GLU A 12 4.47 -12.90 -5.79
C GLU A 12 3.04 -12.78 -5.25
N LEU A 13 2.88 -12.86 -3.93
CA LEU A 13 1.60 -12.75 -3.24
C LEU A 13 1.69 -11.70 -2.14
N ILE A 14 0.79 -10.72 -2.17
CA ILE A 14 0.61 -9.72 -1.13
C ILE A 14 -0.77 -9.90 -0.50
N GLU A 15 -0.81 -10.01 0.81
CA GLU A 15 -2.03 -9.95 1.62
C GLU A 15 -1.97 -8.68 2.48
N ILE A 16 -2.98 -7.81 2.38
CA ILE A 16 -3.07 -6.53 3.07
C ILE A 16 -4.35 -6.49 3.88
N PHE A 17 -4.23 -6.14 5.15
CA PHE A 17 -5.34 -5.83 6.04
C PHE A 17 -5.28 -4.34 6.42
N GLY A 18 -6.43 -3.72 6.68
CA GLY A 18 -6.52 -2.28 6.95
C GLY A 18 -6.58 -1.42 5.67
N VAL A 19 -7.03 -1.97 4.56
CA VAL A 19 -7.31 -1.20 3.33
C VAL A 19 -8.64 -0.46 3.48
N ILE A 20 -8.62 0.85 3.24
CA ILE A 20 -9.79 1.73 3.26
C ILE A 20 -10.35 1.87 1.85
N GLU A 21 -9.47 2.09 0.86
CA GLU A 21 -9.87 2.35 -0.51
C GLU A 21 -8.77 1.94 -1.50
N VAL A 22 -9.17 1.50 -2.70
CA VAL A 22 -8.28 1.31 -3.84
C VAL A 22 -8.37 2.55 -4.73
N ILE A 23 -7.28 3.31 -4.82
CA ILE A 23 -7.22 4.57 -5.57
C ILE A 23 -6.92 4.32 -7.05
N ASN A 24 -5.98 3.43 -7.33
CA ASN A 24 -5.60 3.04 -8.69
C ASN A 24 -5.19 1.57 -8.73
N PHE A 25 -5.52 0.88 -9.82
CA PHE A 25 -5.13 -0.50 -10.07
C PHE A 25 -4.81 -0.72 -11.54
N SER A 26 -3.66 -1.32 -11.80
CA SER A 26 -3.20 -1.77 -13.11
C SER A 26 -2.23 -2.95 -12.95
N GLU A 27 -1.83 -3.55 -14.07
CA GLU A 27 -0.84 -4.64 -14.10
C GLU A 27 0.58 -4.21 -13.66
N VAL A 28 0.87 -2.90 -13.61
CA VAL A 28 2.21 -2.37 -13.30
C VAL A 28 2.27 -1.62 -11.97
N GLU A 29 1.14 -1.10 -11.49
CA GLU A 29 1.07 -0.36 -10.23
C GLU A 29 -0.32 -0.43 -9.58
N ILE A 30 -0.33 -0.38 -8.25
CA ILE A 30 -1.53 -0.31 -7.41
C ILE A 30 -1.30 0.77 -6.34
N SER A 31 -2.29 1.62 -6.14
CA SER A 31 -2.28 2.66 -5.09
C SER A 31 -3.47 2.50 -4.17
N LEU A 32 -3.23 2.49 -2.86
CA LEU A 32 -4.21 2.18 -1.82
C LEU A 32 -4.23 3.28 -0.77
N ALA A 33 -5.41 3.58 -0.21
CA ALA A 33 -5.53 4.24 1.07
C ALA A 33 -5.65 3.17 2.17
N THR A 34 -4.85 3.29 3.22
CA THR A 34 -4.82 2.35 4.36
C THR A 34 -4.97 3.12 5.67
N GLU A 35 -5.21 2.41 6.77
CA GLU A 35 -5.25 3.01 8.11
C GLU A 35 -3.95 3.76 8.49
N LEU A 36 -2.81 3.44 7.86
CA LEU A 36 -1.50 4.05 8.11
C LEU A 36 -1.03 4.99 6.99
N GLY A 37 -1.95 5.50 6.18
CA GLY A 37 -1.65 6.39 5.06
C GLY A 37 -1.73 5.68 3.70
N SER A 38 -1.13 6.28 2.68
CA SER A 38 -1.18 5.72 1.33
C SER A 38 -0.09 4.66 1.13
N LEU A 39 -0.45 3.57 0.46
CA LEU A 39 0.47 2.51 0.07
C LEU A 39 0.50 2.41 -1.45
N TYR A 40 1.69 2.54 -2.01
CA TYR A 40 1.98 2.39 -3.43
C TYR A 40 2.73 1.09 -3.66
N ILE A 41 2.26 0.30 -4.62
CA ILE A 41 2.81 -1.00 -4.98
C ILE A 41 3.17 -0.92 -6.44
N LYS A 42 4.42 -1.25 -6.77
CA LYS A 42 4.91 -1.29 -8.16
C LYS A 42 5.46 -2.67 -8.48
N GLY A 43 5.15 -3.15 -9.67
CA GLY A 43 5.44 -4.52 -10.05
C GLY A 43 5.15 -4.82 -11.52
N GLU A 44 5.00 -6.11 -11.79
CA GLU A 44 4.64 -6.68 -13.10
C GLU A 44 3.52 -7.71 -12.89
N ASP A 45 2.59 -7.80 -13.84
CA ASP A 45 1.41 -8.69 -13.81
C ASP A 45 0.62 -8.59 -12.49
N LEU A 46 0.54 -7.39 -11.91
CA LEU A 46 -0.20 -7.15 -10.68
C LEU A 46 -1.70 -7.33 -10.91
N ASN A 47 -2.31 -8.21 -10.13
CA ASN A 47 -3.72 -8.54 -10.25
C ASN A 47 -4.38 -8.72 -8.87
N ILE A 48 -5.56 -8.10 -8.69
CA ILE A 48 -6.34 -8.26 -7.47
C ILE A 48 -7.02 -9.64 -7.50
N LYS A 49 -6.66 -10.50 -6.56
CA LYS A 49 -7.32 -11.79 -6.35
C LYS A 49 -8.58 -11.69 -5.51
N ARG A 50 -8.55 -10.83 -4.49
CA ARG A 50 -9.68 -10.64 -3.57
C ARG A 50 -9.66 -9.22 -3.05
N LEU A 51 -10.82 -8.58 -3.03
CA LEU A 51 -11.04 -7.27 -2.42
C LEU A 51 -12.28 -7.35 -1.53
N ASN A 52 -12.10 -7.03 -0.25
CA ASN A 52 -13.18 -6.93 0.72
C ASN A 52 -12.94 -5.69 1.59
N LEU A 53 -13.53 -4.57 1.20
CA LEU A 53 -13.37 -3.29 1.90
C LEU A 53 -14.09 -3.25 3.25
N ASP A 54 -15.15 -4.05 3.45
CA ASP A 54 -15.86 -4.13 4.72
C ASP A 54 -14.97 -4.74 5.83
N ASP A 55 -14.19 -5.77 5.47
CA ASP A 55 -13.20 -6.40 6.35
C ASP A 55 -11.81 -5.73 6.25
N GLY A 56 -11.64 -4.77 5.35
CA GLY A 56 -10.38 -4.08 5.05
C GLY A 56 -9.29 -4.99 4.48
N GLU A 57 -9.67 -6.07 3.78
CA GLU A 57 -8.78 -7.10 3.25
C GLU A 57 -8.58 -6.95 1.72
N LEU A 58 -7.32 -7.02 1.28
CA LEU A 58 -6.94 -7.04 -0.12
C LEU A 58 -5.85 -8.09 -0.36
N ILE A 59 -6.04 -8.93 -1.37
CA ILE A 59 -5.05 -9.90 -1.83
C ILE A 59 -4.67 -9.60 -3.27
N ILE A 60 -3.37 -9.46 -3.53
CA ILE A 60 -2.78 -9.18 -4.84
C ILE A 60 -1.83 -10.31 -5.20
N GLU A 61 -1.89 -10.79 -6.44
CA GLU A 61 -0.85 -11.61 -7.05
C GLU A 61 -0.08 -10.80 -8.10
N GLY A 62 1.18 -11.15 -8.33
CA GLY A 62 2.05 -10.53 -9.33
C GLY A 62 3.44 -10.25 -8.77
N TYR A 63 4.40 -9.92 -9.63
CA TYR A 63 5.79 -9.74 -9.21
C TYR A 63 6.01 -8.35 -8.60
N VAL A 64 6.40 -8.31 -7.33
CA VAL A 64 6.55 -7.07 -6.56
C VAL A 64 7.97 -6.53 -6.68
N ILE A 65 8.08 -5.30 -7.18
CA ILE A 65 9.34 -4.56 -7.30
C ILE A 65 9.50 -3.57 -6.13
N ARG A 66 8.43 -2.88 -5.73
CA ARG A 66 8.47 -1.86 -4.69
C ARG A 66 7.16 -1.75 -3.92
N LEU A 67 7.29 -1.42 -2.63
CA LEU A 67 6.21 -1.05 -1.70
C LEU A 67 6.62 0.24 -1.01
N ASP A 68 5.87 1.33 -1.23
CA ASP A 68 6.16 2.64 -0.65
C ASP A 68 4.96 3.11 0.19
N TYR A 69 5.20 3.39 1.46
CA TYR A 69 4.25 4.12 2.29
C TYR A 69 4.50 5.62 2.17
N SER A 70 3.42 6.39 2.06
CA SER A 70 3.46 7.83 2.29
C SER A 70 2.44 8.21 3.36
N GLU A 71 2.94 8.78 4.47
CA GLU A 71 2.08 9.48 5.40
C GLU A 71 1.55 10.75 4.72
N GLN A 72 0.26 11.05 4.91
CA GLN A 72 -0.24 12.37 4.56
C GLN A 72 0.49 13.34 5.48
N ALA A 73 1.46 14.09 4.95
CA ALA A 73 2.22 15.05 5.72
C ALA A 73 1.22 15.98 6.41
N THR A 74 1.13 15.88 7.73
CA THR A 74 0.46 16.90 8.52
C THR A 74 1.23 18.19 8.23
N ALA A 75 0.60 19.09 7.48
CA ALA A 75 1.17 20.40 7.17
C ALA A 75 1.39 21.15 8.49
N GLY A 76 2.56 20.99 9.11
CA GLY A 76 2.76 21.48 10.47
C GLY A 76 4.05 21.03 11.13
N GLY A 77 5.18 21.55 10.65
CA GLY A 77 6.40 21.68 11.46
C GLY A 77 7.48 20.66 11.14
N PHE A 78 8.73 21.14 11.23
CA PHE A 78 9.99 20.42 11.02
C PHE A 78 10.40 20.25 9.55
N LEU A 79 11.17 21.22 9.05
CA LEU A 79 12.58 21.02 8.67
C LEU A 79 13.19 22.38 8.24
N GLY A 80 13.37 23.25 9.24
CA GLY A 80 14.42 24.26 9.16
C GLY A 80 15.74 23.59 9.48
N ASN A 81 16.73 23.75 8.60
CA ASN A 81 18.10 23.24 8.69
C ASN A 81 18.27 21.73 8.53
N LEU A 82 18.65 21.31 7.32
CA LEU A 82 19.62 20.23 7.06
C LEU A 82 20.06 20.24 5.58
N PHE A 83 20.52 21.40 5.10
CA PHE A 83 21.46 21.46 3.99
C PHE A 83 22.79 22.00 4.52
N LYS A 84 23.65 21.06 4.94
CA LYS A 84 25.09 21.20 4.85
C LYS A 84 25.69 19.84 4.55
#